data_AF-M5IRW1-F1
#
_entry.id   AF-M5IRW1-F1
#
_cell.length_a   1.000
_cell.length_b   1.000
_cell.length_c   1.000
_cell.angle_alpha   90.00
_cell.angle_beta   90.00
_cell.angle_gamma   90.00
#
_symmetry.space_group_name_H-M   'P 1'
#
loop_
_entity.id
_entity.type
_entity.pdbx_description
1 polymer ?
#
loop_
_entity_poly.entity_id
_entity_poly.type
_entity_poly.pdbx_seq_one_letter_code
_entity_poly.pdbx_strand_id
1 'polypeptide(L)'
;MNAKSPNQTKPLKKLLLIALIALIVGNALMYVNQRSEWLYDGQSYPKAKEWLIGANFMMVYGNFLTKLPFVDEKSLIVQPVLALQDYFIKRWKENLPDDDAEKYADWYVFRLMMYIMNTSGSTVLYGNNKYSFEETIEFNEKAWETIENMVKFEAKDKMFQKIRLAAFNNLSIIFTNNFTAYWIKNPLYSKPKSKNYRSDESQVNIPKMLKDVKQHERLIKLREYIKYMNALYSSKYPEIYDKARKAKTAEYFENERIHAIASQILYWQIRTNRHANIDGFCQTDKNEYLKDYIETRKWFLANEDDLKAKGVSIKSTVIKSVDDKIKEVCEDVKF
;
A
#
# COMPACT_ATOMS: atom_id res chain seq x y z
N MET A 1 58.85 -30.36 3.14
CA MET A 1 57.61 -30.60 3.91
C MET A 1 56.43 -30.30 3.00
N ASN A 2 55.75 -31.33 2.49
CA ASN A 2 54.56 -31.15 1.66
C ASN A 2 53.35 -30.93 2.56
N ALA A 3 52.78 -29.73 2.53
CA ALA A 3 51.54 -29.41 3.22
C ALA A 3 50.39 -30.23 2.59
N LYS A 4 49.84 -31.18 3.36
CA LYS A 4 48.61 -31.88 2.96
C LYS A 4 47.46 -30.87 2.88
N SER A 5 46.87 -30.75 1.70
CA SER A 5 45.58 -30.08 1.50
C SER A 5 44.52 -30.69 2.44
N PRO A 6 43.67 -29.88 3.09
CA PRO A 6 42.71 -30.41 4.03
C PRO A 6 41.66 -31.25 3.28
N ASN A 7 41.68 -32.56 3.56
CA ASN A 7 40.61 -33.47 3.17
C ASN A 7 39.32 -32.98 3.83
N GLN A 8 38.47 -32.26 3.07
CA GLN A 8 37.08 -32.05 3.44
C GLN A 8 36.48 -33.42 3.80
N THR A 9 36.08 -33.57 5.06
CA THR A 9 35.60 -34.82 5.63
C THR A 9 34.40 -35.32 4.82
N LYS A 10 34.42 -36.59 4.39
CA LYS A 10 33.31 -37.28 3.67
C LYS A 10 31.89 -36.88 4.14
N PRO A 11 31.58 -36.70 5.44
CA PRO A 11 30.29 -36.20 5.90
C PRO A 11 29.88 -34.83 5.35
N LEU A 12 30.81 -33.88 5.19
CA LEU A 12 30.53 -32.55 4.63
C LEU A 12 30.11 -32.64 3.16
N LYS A 13 30.77 -33.50 2.37
CA LYS A 13 30.41 -33.72 0.96
C LYS A 13 29.01 -34.34 0.81
N LYS A 14 28.65 -35.27 1.69
CA LYS A 14 27.32 -35.89 1.71
C LYS A 14 26.23 -34.88 2.09
N LEU A 15 26.49 -34.02 3.08
CA LEU A 15 25.58 -32.93 3.47
C LEU A 15 25.42 -31.90 2.35
N LEU A 16 26.50 -31.49 1.69
CA LEU A 16 26.46 -30.57 0.55
C LEU A 16 25.67 -31.15 -0.62
N LEU A 17 25.83 -32.45 -0.91
CA LEU A 17 25.05 -33.12 -1.95
C LEU A 17 23.55 -33.17 -1.61
N ILE A 18 23.21 -33.50 -0.36
CA ILE A 18 21.81 -33.48 0.10
C ILE A 18 21.23 -32.08 0.02
N ALA A 19 21.98 -31.06 0.43
CA ALA A 19 21.57 -29.66 0.31
C ALA A 19 21.35 -29.25 -1.16
N LEU A 20 22.23 -29.66 -2.07
CA LEU A 20 22.09 -29.41 -3.50
C LEU A 20 20.85 -30.10 -4.09
N ILE A 21 20.60 -31.36 -3.74
CA ILE A 21 19.41 -32.10 -4.17
C ILE A 21 18.15 -31.43 -3.64
N ALA A 22 18.11 -31.07 -2.35
CA ALA A 22 16.98 -30.39 -1.76
C ALA A 22 16.71 -29.03 -2.42
N LEU A 23 17.78 -28.30 -2.77
CA LEU A 23 17.68 -27.03 -3.49
C LEU A 23 17.10 -27.26 -4.90
N ILE A 24 17.61 -28.22 -5.68
CA ILE A 24 17.09 -28.53 -7.03
C ILE A 24 15.62 -28.98 -6.98
N VAL A 25 15.28 -29.94 -6.10
CA VAL A 25 13.91 -30.46 -5.97
C VAL A 25 12.96 -29.37 -5.49
N GLY A 26 13.36 -28.55 -4.51
CA GLY A 26 12.56 -27.43 -4.04
C GLY A 26 12.28 -26.40 -5.14
N ASN A 27 13.28 -26.07 -5.96
CA ASN A 27 13.11 -25.20 -7.13
C ASN A 27 12.14 -25.78 -8.15
N ALA A 28 12.28 -27.06 -8.49
CA ALA A 28 11.42 -27.74 -9.46
C ALA A 28 9.96 -27.79 -8.97
N LEU A 29 9.72 -28.15 -7.71
CA LEU A 29 8.39 -28.17 -7.11
C LEU A 29 7.77 -26.77 -7.07
N MET A 30 8.55 -25.76 -6.72
CA MET A 30 8.10 -24.37 -6.71
C MET A 30 7.72 -23.89 -8.12
N TYR A 31 8.52 -24.23 -9.14
CA TYR A 31 8.20 -23.91 -10.53
C TYR A 31 6.92 -24.62 -10.98
N VAL A 32 6.77 -25.92 -10.71
CA VAL A 32 5.55 -26.68 -11.05
C VAL A 32 4.33 -26.07 -10.38
N ASN A 33 4.42 -25.70 -9.10
CA ASN A 33 3.33 -25.06 -8.37
C ASN A 33 2.95 -23.70 -8.97
N GLN A 34 3.92 -22.83 -9.24
CA GLN A 34 3.67 -21.54 -9.91
C GLN A 34 3.10 -21.72 -11.31
N ARG A 35 3.59 -22.70 -12.06
CA ARG A 35 3.06 -23.03 -13.39
C ARG A 35 1.61 -23.48 -13.31
N SER A 36 1.25 -24.34 -12.36
CA SER A 36 -0.14 -24.79 -12.21
C SER A 36 -1.09 -23.69 -11.75
N GLU A 37 -0.60 -22.70 -11.00
CA GLU A 37 -1.41 -21.56 -10.55
C GLU A 37 -1.65 -20.54 -11.66
N TRP A 38 -0.62 -20.27 -12.49
CA TRP A 38 -0.63 -19.16 -13.45
C TRP A 38 -0.74 -19.57 -14.92
N LEU A 39 -0.67 -20.87 -15.24
CA LEU A 39 -0.95 -21.41 -16.58
C LEU A 39 -2.11 -22.41 -16.52
N TYR A 40 -3.28 -21.97 -16.93
CA TYR A 40 -4.50 -22.78 -17.04
C TYR A 40 -5.23 -22.52 -18.37
N ASP A 41 -6.09 -23.47 -18.76
CA ASP A 41 -6.82 -23.39 -20.03
C ASP A 41 -7.84 -22.24 -20.03
N GLY A 42 -7.92 -21.51 -21.14
CA GLY A 42 -8.82 -20.37 -21.31
C GLY A 42 -8.38 -19.06 -20.64
N GLN A 43 -7.17 -19.01 -20.09
CA GLN A 43 -6.61 -17.80 -19.50
C GLN A 43 -6.20 -16.74 -20.54
N SER A 44 -6.26 -15.47 -20.13
CA SER A 44 -5.77 -14.36 -20.94
C SER A 44 -4.23 -14.32 -20.97
N TYR A 45 -3.67 -14.04 -22.16
CA TYR A 45 -2.24 -13.78 -22.39
C TYR A 45 -1.25 -14.86 -21.90
N PRO A 46 -1.38 -16.13 -22.34
CA PRO A 46 -0.52 -17.22 -21.86
C PRO A 46 0.98 -16.92 -21.97
N LYS A 47 1.41 -16.26 -23.05
CA LYS A 47 2.81 -15.83 -23.22
C LYS A 47 3.27 -14.83 -22.16
N ALA A 48 2.41 -13.92 -21.72
CA ALA A 48 2.72 -13.00 -20.63
C ALA A 48 2.87 -13.77 -19.31
N LYS A 49 1.99 -14.75 -19.06
CA LYS A 49 2.00 -15.58 -17.84
C LYS A 49 3.25 -16.43 -17.68
N GLU A 50 3.88 -16.85 -18.78
CA GLU A 50 5.19 -17.54 -18.71
C GLU A 50 6.26 -16.68 -18.05
N TRP A 51 6.29 -15.38 -18.36
CA TRP A 51 7.21 -14.43 -17.72
C TRP A 51 6.80 -14.11 -16.27
N LEU A 52 5.50 -14.10 -15.97
CA LEU A 52 4.97 -13.90 -14.61
C LEU A 52 5.49 -14.98 -13.65
N ILE A 53 5.60 -16.24 -14.09
CA ILE A 53 6.16 -17.33 -13.28
C ILE A 53 7.59 -17.00 -12.82
N GLY A 54 8.44 -16.53 -13.74
CA GLY A 54 9.81 -16.13 -13.42
C GLY A 54 9.86 -14.97 -12.42
N ALA A 55 8.97 -13.98 -12.56
CA ALA A 55 8.86 -12.87 -11.63
C ALA A 55 8.42 -13.31 -10.23
N ASN A 56 7.42 -14.20 -10.14
CA ASN A 56 6.96 -14.79 -8.88
C ASN A 56 8.06 -15.63 -8.21
N PHE A 57 8.81 -16.37 -9.01
CA PHE A 57 9.93 -17.17 -8.52
C PHE A 57 10.99 -16.29 -7.88
N MET A 58 11.41 -15.21 -8.55
CA MET A 58 12.36 -14.25 -7.99
C MET A 58 11.81 -13.52 -6.76
N MET A 59 10.50 -13.27 -6.70
CA MET A 59 9.86 -12.70 -5.50
C MET A 59 10.01 -13.61 -4.28
N VAL A 60 9.78 -14.92 -4.44
CA VAL A 60 9.95 -15.90 -3.35
C VAL A 60 11.40 -15.92 -2.88
N TYR A 61 12.35 -15.88 -3.80
CA TYR A 61 13.77 -15.79 -3.49
C TYR A 61 14.14 -14.51 -2.75
N GLY A 62 13.68 -13.35 -3.25
CA GLY A 62 13.91 -12.06 -2.61
C GLY A 62 13.39 -12.07 -1.18
N ASN A 63 12.15 -12.51 -0.98
CA ASN A 63 11.52 -12.65 0.33
C ASN A 63 12.24 -13.64 1.26
N PHE A 64 12.82 -14.71 0.73
CA PHE A 64 13.62 -15.63 1.53
C PHE A 64 14.91 -14.97 2.01
N LEU A 65 15.61 -14.25 1.11
CA LEU A 65 16.86 -13.57 1.44
C LEU A 65 16.63 -12.45 2.47
N THR A 66 15.59 -11.63 2.30
CA THR A 66 15.29 -10.50 3.20
C THR A 66 14.73 -10.92 4.57
N LYS A 67 14.40 -12.21 4.76
CA LYS A 67 14.10 -12.78 6.09
C LYS A 67 15.35 -13.04 6.93
N LEU A 68 16.54 -13.02 6.32
CA LEU A 68 17.78 -13.12 7.06
C LEU A 68 18.04 -11.80 7.81
N PRO A 69 18.40 -11.82 9.11
CA PRO A 69 18.42 -10.64 9.96
C PRO A 69 19.44 -9.56 9.56
N PHE A 70 20.35 -9.85 8.64
CA PHE A 70 21.42 -8.97 8.15
C PHE A 70 21.31 -8.68 6.64
N VAL A 71 20.20 -9.06 6.00
CA VAL A 71 19.98 -8.88 4.57
C VAL A 71 18.72 -8.04 4.36
N ASP A 72 18.85 -6.93 3.65
CA ASP A 72 17.75 -6.10 3.18
C ASP A 72 17.75 -5.98 1.65
N GLU A 73 16.76 -5.29 1.11
CA GLU A 73 16.62 -5.08 -0.34
C GLU A 73 17.77 -4.28 -0.96
N LYS A 74 18.52 -3.51 -0.16
CA LYS A 74 19.70 -2.75 -0.58
C LYS A 74 20.97 -3.61 -0.54
N SER A 75 20.92 -4.81 0.05
CA SER A 75 22.06 -5.73 0.12
C SER A 75 22.51 -6.20 -1.25
N LEU A 76 23.83 -6.23 -1.48
CA LEU A 76 24.47 -6.72 -2.71
C LEU A 76 24.06 -8.15 -3.07
N ILE A 77 23.66 -8.96 -2.08
CA ILE A 77 23.23 -10.36 -2.30
C ILE A 77 21.80 -10.41 -2.85
N VAL A 78 20.97 -9.39 -2.58
CA VAL A 78 19.58 -9.31 -3.06
C VAL A 78 19.49 -8.65 -4.42
N GLN A 79 20.41 -7.73 -4.74
CA GLN A 79 20.42 -6.98 -6.01
C GLN A 79 20.33 -7.87 -7.28
N PRO A 80 21.07 -8.99 -7.40
CA PRO A 80 20.92 -9.87 -8.57
C PRO A 80 19.53 -10.49 -8.70
N VAL A 81 18.88 -10.82 -7.57
CA VAL A 81 17.52 -11.36 -7.57
C VAL A 81 16.52 -10.30 -8.00
N LEU A 82 16.68 -9.05 -7.53
CA LEU A 82 15.84 -7.92 -7.96
C LEU A 82 16.00 -7.63 -9.45
N ALA A 83 17.24 -7.63 -9.96
CA ALA A 83 17.52 -7.40 -11.38
C ALA A 83 16.91 -8.49 -12.28
N LEU A 84 16.98 -9.76 -11.87
CA LEU A 84 16.30 -10.84 -12.58
C LEU A 84 14.78 -10.69 -12.50
N GLN A 85 14.24 -10.30 -11.35
CA GLN A 85 12.82 -10.04 -11.20
C GLN A 85 12.36 -8.91 -12.13
N ASP A 86 13.10 -7.80 -12.22
CA ASP A 86 12.83 -6.69 -13.13
C ASP A 86 12.83 -7.13 -14.58
N TYR A 87 13.78 -8.00 -14.96
CA TYR A 87 13.79 -8.59 -16.29
C TYR A 87 12.50 -9.35 -16.59
N PHE A 88 12.06 -10.23 -15.69
CA PHE A 88 10.83 -11.00 -15.87
C PHE A 88 9.57 -10.10 -15.88
N ILE A 89 9.48 -9.12 -14.97
CA ILE A 89 8.39 -8.15 -14.91
C ILE A 89 8.29 -7.35 -16.21
N LYS A 90 9.44 -6.87 -16.72
CA LYS A 90 9.49 -6.13 -17.99
C LYS A 90 8.94 -6.99 -19.13
N ARG A 91 9.40 -8.23 -19.26
CA ARG A 91 8.90 -9.15 -20.29
C ARG A 91 7.43 -9.48 -20.13
N TRP A 92 6.93 -9.67 -18.91
CA TRP A 92 5.51 -9.86 -18.64
C TRP A 92 4.70 -8.65 -19.14
N LYS A 93 5.08 -7.43 -18.77
CA LYS A 93 4.41 -6.19 -19.18
C LYS A 93 4.47 -5.91 -20.68
N GLU A 94 5.56 -6.25 -21.35
CA GLU A 94 5.71 -6.15 -22.82
C GLU A 94 4.71 -7.04 -23.57
N ASN A 95 4.23 -8.12 -22.94
CA ASN A 95 3.27 -9.06 -23.53
C ASN A 95 1.82 -8.78 -23.09
N LEU A 96 1.57 -7.67 -22.41
CA LEU A 96 0.23 -7.22 -22.00
C LEU A 96 -0.17 -5.96 -22.78
N PRO A 97 -1.45 -5.84 -23.18
CA PRO A 97 -1.93 -4.65 -23.85
C PRO A 97 -2.03 -3.46 -22.87
N ASP A 98 -1.97 -2.25 -23.41
CA ASP A 98 -2.00 -1.01 -22.61
C ASP A 98 -3.35 -0.74 -21.95
N ASP A 99 -4.40 -1.41 -22.38
CA ASP A 99 -5.77 -1.26 -21.88
C ASP A 99 -6.13 -2.25 -20.77
N ASP A 100 -5.15 -2.97 -20.22
CA ASP A 100 -5.37 -4.01 -19.21
C ASP A 100 -4.76 -3.64 -17.86
N ALA A 101 -5.57 -3.67 -16.81
CA ALA A 101 -5.13 -3.37 -15.45
C ALA A 101 -4.01 -4.30 -14.96
N GLU A 102 -3.93 -5.54 -15.48
CA GLU A 102 -2.85 -6.47 -15.15
C GLU A 102 -1.46 -5.86 -15.37
N LYS A 103 -1.30 -5.07 -16.44
CA LYS A 103 -0.01 -4.45 -16.82
C LYS A 103 0.53 -3.49 -15.76
N TYR A 104 -0.35 -2.92 -14.96
CA TYR A 104 -0.04 -1.92 -13.96
C TYR A 104 -0.03 -2.50 -12.54
N ALA A 105 -0.24 -3.80 -12.38
CA ALA A 105 -0.27 -4.46 -11.08
C ALA A 105 1.13 -4.80 -10.54
N ASP A 106 2.18 -4.64 -11.35
CA ASP A 106 3.53 -5.11 -11.04
C ASP A 106 4.07 -4.55 -9.73
N TRP A 107 3.86 -3.26 -9.51
CA TRP A 107 4.34 -2.61 -8.30
C TRP A 107 3.66 -3.16 -7.05
N TYR A 108 2.35 -3.36 -7.09
CA TYR A 108 1.60 -3.97 -5.98
C TYR A 108 1.99 -5.44 -5.75
N VAL A 109 2.05 -6.23 -6.83
CA VAL A 109 2.29 -7.68 -6.76
C VAL A 109 3.72 -7.99 -6.33
N PHE A 110 4.70 -7.34 -6.93
CA PHE A 110 6.11 -7.75 -6.79
C PHE A 110 6.93 -6.86 -5.88
N ARG A 111 6.58 -5.57 -5.78
CA ARG A 111 7.40 -4.60 -5.06
C ARG A 111 6.83 -4.38 -3.68
N LEU A 112 5.56 -4.01 -3.57
CA LEU A 112 4.93 -3.63 -2.31
C LEU A 112 5.02 -4.70 -1.22
N MET A 113 4.81 -5.98 -1.56
CA MET A 113 4.88 -7.08 -0.59
C MET A 113 6.30 -7.36 -0.07
N MET A 114 7.33 -6.95 -0.81
CA MET A 114 8.73 -7.06 -0.37
C MET A 114 9.18 -5.84 0.46
N TYR A 115 8.49 -4.71 0.32
CA TYR A 115 8.77 -3.52 1.13
C TYR A 115 8.20 -3.67 2.55
N ILE A 116 9.01 -3.37 3.56
CA ILE A 116 8.59 -3.20 4.97
C ILE A 116 7.49 -2.11 5.12
N MET A 117 7.30 -1.31 4.08
CA MET A 117 6.26 -0.27 3.98
C MET A 117 4.82 -0.80 4.01
N ASN A 118 4.59 -2.08 3.71
CA ASN A 118 3.25 -2.68 3.79
C ASN A 118 2.69 -2.79 5.23
N THR A 119 3.53 -2.66 6.26
CA THR A 119 3.13 -2.88 7.67
C THR A 119 3.35 -1.67 8.59
N SER A 120 3.88 -0.57 8.09
CA SER A 120 4.26 0.59 8.92
C SER A 120 3.46 1.83 8.55
N GLY A 121 2.45 2.16 9.38
CA GLY A 121 1.74 3.43 9.29
C GLY A 121 2.72 4.58 9.38
N SER A 122 2.83 5.33 8.28
CA SER A 122 3.44 6.63 7.92
C SER A 122 4.27 7.47 8.89
N THR A 123 4.33 7.14 10.17
CA THR A 123 5.25 7.71 11.15
C THR A 123 6.36 6.75 11.55
N VAL A 124 6.12 5.43 11.44
CA VAL A 124 7.12 4.40 11.73
C VAL A 124 8.14 4.27 10.59
N LEU A 125 7.79 4.69 9.37
CA LEU A 125 8.70 4.77 8.21
C LEU A 125 9.91 5.66 8.49
N TYR A 126 9.67 6.83 9.09
CA TYR A 126 10.73 7.74 9.53
C TYR A 126 11.43 7.22 10.79
N GLY A 127 10.68 6.58 11.70
CA GLY A 127 11.21 6.03 12.94
C GLY A 127 12.25 4.92 12.75
N ASN A 128 12.28 4.25 11.59
CA ASN A 128 13.15 3.11 11.31
C ASN A 128 14.36 3.39 10.39
N ASN A 129 14.69 4.65 10.05
CA ASN A 129 15.91 5.04 9.30
C ASN A 129 16.14 4.38 7.91
N LYS A 130 15.15 3.70 7.30
CA LYS A 130 15.39 2.90 6.08
C LYS A 130 15.18 3.63 4.75
N TYR A 131 14.30 4.64 4.72
CA TYR A 131 13.97 5.39 3.50
C TYR A 131 14.01 6.91 3.72
N SER A 132 14.39 7.65 2.68
CA SER A 132 14.35 9.11 2.62
C SER A 132 12.94 9.64 2.34
N PHE A 133 12.76 10.96 2.48
CA PHE A 133 11.50 11.63 2.14
C PHE A 133 11.23 11.57 0.63
N GLU A 134 12.28 11.67 -0.18
CA GLU A 134 12.22 11.55 -1.64
C GLU A 134 11.79 10.14 -2.06
N GLU A 135 12.38 9.10 -1.45
CA GLU A 135 11.98 7.70 -1.68
C GLU A 135 10.49 7.48 -1.30
N THR A 136 10.02 8.12 -0.22
CA THR A 136 8.61 8.04 0.21
C THR A 136 7.67 8.75 -0.76
N ILE A 137 8.05 9.92 -1.27
CA ILE A 137 7.28 10.66 -2.27
C ILE A 137 7.21 9.86 -3.58
N GLU A 138 8.33 9.32 -4.06
CA GLU A 138 8.37 8.49 -5.27
C GLU A 138 7.45 7.27 -5.14
N PHE A 139 7.50 6.61 -3.98
CA PHE A 139 6.61 5.51 -3.67
C PHE A 139 5.14 5.93 -3.69
N ASN A 140 4.81 7.10 -3.13
CA ASN A 140 3.45 7.61 -3.14
C ASN A 140 2.94 7.99 -4.54
N GLU A 141 3.82 8.53 -5.39
CA GLU A 141 3.52 8.77 -6.80
C GLU A 141 3.26 7.47 -7.57
N LYS A 142 4.04 6.40 -7.29
CA LYS A 142 3.79 5.07 -7.87
C LYS A 142 2.50 4.43 -7.40
N ALA A 143 2.17 4.59 -6.11
CA ALA A 143 0.87 4.16 -5.59
C ALA A 143 -0.27 4.89 -6.32
N TRP A 144 -0.16 6.21 -6.48
CA TRP A 144 -1.15 7.02 -7.19
C TRP A 144 -1.30 6.61 -8.67
N GLU A 145 -0.19 6.48 -9.41
CA GLU A 145 -0.17 6.01 -10.80
C GLU A 145 -0.87 4.66 -10.94
N THR A 146 -0.58 3.74 -10.01
CA THR A 146 -1.20 2.41 -10.01
C THR A 146 -2.70 2.50 -9.72
N ILE A 147 -3.12 3.30 -8.73
CA ILE A 147 -4.55 3.51 -8.42
C ILE A 147 -5.30 4.02 -9.65
N GLU A 148 -4.76 5.02 -10.36
CA GLU A 148 -5.41 5.57 -11.55
C GLU A 148 -5.61 4.50 -12.64
N ASN A 149 -4.60 3.67 -12.88
CA ASN A 149 -4.70 2.59 -13.87
C ASN A 149 -5.64 1.46 -13.42
N MET A 150 -5.68 1.12 -12.12
CA MET A 150 -6.63 0.15 -11.58
C MET A 150 -8.08 0.64 -11.70
N VAL A 151 -8.33 1.94 -11.63
CA VAL A 151 -9.67 2.49 -11.84
C VAL A 151 -10.02 2.52 -13.33
N LYS A 152 -9.08 2.99 -14.16
CA LYS A 152 -9.27 3.21 -15.59
C LYS A 152 -9.47 1.92 -16.39
N PHE A 153 -8.70 0.89 -16.09
CA PHE A 153 -8.65 -0.33 -16.89
C PHE A 153 -9.28 -1.52 -16.17
N GLU A 154 -9.86 -2.41 -16.96
CA GLU A 154 -10.36 -3.69 -16.50
C GLU A 154 -9.23 -4.74 -16.62
N ALA A 155 -9.17 -5.72 -15.72
CA ALA A 155 -8.26 -6.85 -15.87
C ALA A 155 -8.93 -7.96 -16.69
N LYS A 156 -8.37 -8.36 -17.82
CA LYS A 156 -9.00 -9.42 -18.65
C LYS A 156 -8.81 -10.81 -18.05
N ASP A 157 -7.90 -10.98 -17.09
CA ASP A 157 -7.74 -12.21 -16.31
C ASP A 157 -8.53 -12.16 -14.98
N LYS A 158 -9.24 -13.25 -14.66
CA LYS A 158 -10.12 -13.33 -13.47
C LYS A 158 -9.33 -13.28 -12.16
N MET A 159 -8.12 -13.82 -12.10
CA MET A 159 -7.27 -13.72 -10.92
C MET A 159 -6.78 -12.28 -10.75
N PHE A 160 -6.41 -11.62 -11.85
CA PHE A 160 -6.04 -10.21 -11.80
C PHE A 160 -7.20 -9.26 -11.49
N GLN A 161 -8.46 -9.63 -11.73
CA GLN A 161 -9.60 -8.87 -11.19
C GLN A 161 -9.66 -8.90 -9.66
N LYS A 162 -9.36 -10.06 -9.04
CA LYS A 162 -9.27 -10.14 -7.58
C LYS A 162 -8.11 -9.30 -7.06
N ILE A 163 -6.96 -9.38 -7.74
CA ILE A 163 -5.77 -8.60 -7.40
C ILE A 163 -6.04 -7.11 -7.57
N ARG A 164 -6.74 -6.70 -8.63
CA ARG A 164 -7.07 -5.30 -8.92
C ARG A 164 -7.83 -4.64 -7.77
N LEU A 165 -8.88 -5.27 -7.22
CA LEU A 165 -9.59 -4.73 -6.06
C LEU A 165 -8.70 -4.67 -4.81
N ALA A 166 -7.94 -5.73 -4.55
CA ALA A 166 -7.04 -5.78 -3.39
C ALA A 166 -5.93 -4.72 -3.49
N ALA A 167 -5.34 -4.56 -4.67
CA ALA A 167 -4.35 -3.55 -5.00
C ALA A 167 -4.92 -2.16 -4.79
N PHE A 168 -6.06 -1.84 -5.40
CA PHE A 168 -6.72 -0.56 -5.21
C PHE A 168 -6.96 -0.24 -3.72
N ASN A 169 -7.48 -1.20 -2.96
CA ASN A 169 -7.77 -0.99 -1.54
C ASN A 169 -6.51 -0.75 -0.70
N ASN A 170 -5.49 -1.59 -0.86
CA ASN A 170 -4.26 -1.46 -0.09
C ASN A 170 -3.47 -0.20 -0.48
N LEU A 171 -3.38 0.08 -1.78
CA LEU A 171 -2.66 1.25 -2.28
C LEU A 171 -3.32 2.56 -1.88
N SER A 172 -4.65 2.62 -1.85
CA SER A 172 -5.36 3.83 -1.41
C SER A 172 -5.18 4.11 0.08
N ILE A 173 -5.12 3.07 0.93
CA ILE A 173 -4.76 3.20 2.35
C ILE A 173 -3.34 3.74 2.47
N ILE A 174 -2.38 3.13 1.77
CA ILE A 174 -0.98 3.54 1.73
C ILE A 174 -0.84 5.00 1.29
N PHE A 175 -1.53 5.37 0.21
CA PHE A 175 -1.49 6.72 -0.34
C PHE A 175 -1.98 7.74 0.68
N THR A 176 -3.10 7.44 1.33
CA THR A 176 -3.70 8.29 2.35
C THR A 176 -2.79 8.43 3.56
N ASN A 177 -2.18 7.33 4.02
CA ASN A 177 -1.31 7.33 5.18
C ASN A 177 -0.06 8.18 4.95
N ASN A 178 0.55 8.11 3.77
CA ASN A 178 1.80 8.80 3.44
C ASN A 178 1.60 10.20 2.85
N PHE A 179 0.35 10.66 2.75
CA PHE A 179 0.01 11.89 2.06
C PHE A 179 0.70 13.14 2.63
N THR A 180 0.98 13.17 3.94
CA THR A 180 1.68 14.30 4.57
C THR A 180 3.15 14.42 4.16
N ALA A 181 3.75 13.37 3.55
CA ALA A 181 5.14 13.37 3.10
C ALA A 181 5.44 14.51 2.10
N TYR A 182 4.45 14.93 1.31
CA TYR A 182 4.61 16.04 0.36
C TYR A 182 4.96 17.38 1.02
N TRP A 183 4.71 17.54 2.32
CA TRP A 183 4.72 18.84 2.98
C TRP A 183 5.66 18.95 4.18
N ILE A 184 6.59 18.03 4.37
CA ILE A 184 7.45 18.06 5.57
C ILE A 184 8.51 19.17 5.48
N LYS A 185 8.72 19.90 6.59
CA LYS A 185 9.54 21.12 6.66
C LYS A 185 11.04 20.89 6.52
N ASN A 186 11.58 19.78 7.05
CA ASN A 186 13.04 19.59 7.12
C ASN A 186 13.46 18.11 7.13
N PRO A 187 13.91 17.56 5.99
CA PRO A 187 14.32 16.15 5.86
C PRO A 187 15.51 15.70 6.73
N LEU A 188 16.36 16.66 7.13
CA LEU A 188 17.71 16.37 7.66
C LEU A 188 17.82 16.45 9.20
N TYR A 189 16.81 16.96 9.90
CA TYR A 189 16.86 17.21 11.35
C TYR A 189 15.94 16.31 12.19
N SER A 190 15.24 15.37 11.58
CA SER A 190 14.49 14.33 12.29
C SER A 190 15.43 13.24 12.80
N LYS A 191 16.30 13.53 13.77
CA LYS A 191 17.00 12.47 14.49
C LYS A 191 15.96 11.56 15.16
N PRO A 192 16.07 10.23 15.05
CA PRO A 192 15.19 9.29 15.72
C PRO A 192 15.55 9.28 17.21
N LYS A 193 15.00 10.21 17.99
CA LYS A 193 15.14 10.23 19.44
C LYS A 193 13.79 10.29 20.14
N SER A 194 12.82 9.48 19.72
CA SER A 194 11.80 8.94 20.64
C SER A 194 10.96 7.88 19.94
N LYS A 195 10.50 6.89 20.71
CA LYS A 195 9.51 5.88 20.28
C LYS A 195 8.10 6.48 20.05
N ASN A 196 7.94 7.80 20.18
CA ASN A 196 6.68 8.52 20.08
C ASN A 196 6.78 9.61 19.01
N TYR A 197 7.01 9.21 17.76
CA TYR A 197 7.15 10.13 16.63
C TYR A 197 5.80 10.61 16.05
N ARG A 198 4.68 10.04 16.54
CA ARG A 198 3.34 10.39 16.06
C ARG A 198 2.95 11.78 16.58
N SER A 199 2.39 12.57 15.67
CA SER A 199 1.63 13.79 15.90
C SER A 199 2.38 15.04 16.36
N ASP A 200 3.31 15.54 15.54
CA ASP A 200 3.68 16.94 15.66
C ASP A 200 3.38 17.68 14.35
N GLU A 201 2.27 18.44 14.34
CA GLU A 201 1.97 19.45 13.31
C GLU A 201 3.17 20.39 13.08
N SER A 202 4.10 20.48 14.05
CA SER A 202 5.36 21.19 13.97
C SER A 202 6.22 20.81 12.75
N GLN A 203 6.12 19.57 12.23
CA GLN A 203 6.92 19.10 11.10
C GLN A 203 6.27 19.32 9.73
N VAL A 204 4.96 19.58 9.66
CA VAL A 204 4.25 19.84 8.40
C VAL A 204 4.33 21.32 8.07
N ASN A 205 4.82 21.64 6.88
CA ASN A 205 4.81 22.98 6.30
C ASN A 205 3.38 23.35 5.89
N ILE A 206 2.60 23.81 6.87
CA ILE A 206 1.19 24.20 6.69
C ILE A 206 1.03 25.21 5.53
N PRO A 207 1.86 26.27 5.39
CA PRO A 207 1.76 27.16 4.22
C PRO A 207 1.94 26.45 2.87
N LYS A 208 2.88 25.50 2.77
CA LYS A 208 3.07 24.69 1.55
C LYS A 208 1.86 23.79 1.30
N MET A 209 1.43 23.07 2.32
CA MET A 209 0.26 22.19 2.27
C MET A 209 -0.98 22.92 1.78
N LEU A 210 -1.32 24.08 2.34
CA LEU A 210 -2.53 24.81 1.98
C LEU A 210 -2.52 25.31 0.52
N LYS A 211 -1.34 25.53 -0.06
CA LYS A 211 -1.15 25.97 -1.45
C LYS A 211 -1.05 24.82 -2.45
N ASP A 212 -0.86 23.58 -1.99
CA ASP A 212 -0.65 22.41 -2.85
C ASP A 212 -1.97 21.84 -3.38
N VAL A 213 -2.61 22.59 -4.28
CA VAL A 213 -3.92 22.24 -4.85
C VAL A 213 -3.90 20.86 -5.51
N LYS A 214 -2.81 20.51 -6.21
CA LYS A 214 -2.66 19.23 -6.92
C LYS A 214 -2.88 18.04 -5.98
N GLN A 215 -2.27 18.05 -4.80
CA GLN A 215 -2.40 16.92 -3.89
C GLN A 215 -3.80 16.86 -3.27
N HIS A 216 -4.40 18.00 -2.90
CA HIS A 216 -5.78 18.01 -2.37
C HIS A 216 -6.81 17.51 -3.39
N GLU A 217 -6.65 17.87 -4.67
CA GLU A 217 -7.48 17.34 -5.77
C GLU A 217 -7.33 15.81 -5.91
N ARG A 218 -6.13 15.26 -5.66
CA ARG A 218 -5.94 13.80 -5.64
C ARG A 218 -6.69 13.12 -4.51
N LEU A 219 -6.82 13.73 -3.33
CA LEU A 219 -7.65 13.17 -2.25
C LEU A 219 -9.14 13.18 -2.60
N ILE A 220 -9.62 14.27 -3.19
CA ILE A 220 -11.00 14.39 -3.68
C ILE A 220 -11.26 13.27 -4.71
N LYS A 221 -10.39 13.15 -5.70
CA LYS A 221 -10.47 12.12 -6.74
C LYS A 221 -10.34 10.70 -6.18
N LEU A 222 -9.52 10.49 -5.15
CA LEU A 222 -9.42 9.20 -4.48
C LEU A 222 -10.74 8.80 -3.83
N ARG A 223 -11.45 9.75 -3.20
CA ARG A 223 -12.77 9.49 -2.62
C ARG A 223 -13.77 9.05 -3.67
N GLU A 224 -13.78 9.73 -4.83
CA GLU A 224 -14.62 9.37 -5.99
C GLU A 224 -14.29 7.97 -6.51
N TYR A 225 -13.00 7.67 -6.65
CA TYR A 225 -12.53 6.35 -7.07
C TYR A 225 -12.95 5.24 -6.11
N ILE A 226 -12.94 5.48 -4.79
CA ILE A 226 -13.41 4.51 -3.81
C ILE A 226 -14.90 4.22 -4.02
N LYS A 227 -15.73 5.26 -4.24
CA LYS A 227 -17.17 5.09 -4.55
C LYS A 227 -17.36 4.27 -5.82
N TYR A 228 -16.64 4.64 -6.87
CA TYR A 228 -16.71 3.96 -8.16
C TYR A 228 -16.30 2.48 -8.04
N MET A 229 -15.16 2.18 -7.42
CA MET A 229 -14.67 0.81 -7.28
C MET A 229 -15.61 -0.03 -6.41
N ASN A 230 -16.14 0.52 -5.31
CA ASN A 230 -17.11 -0.19 -4.49
C ASN A 230 -18.42 -0.48 -5.25
N ALA A 231 -18.92 0.48 -6.05
CA ALA A 231 -20.10 0.27 -6.87
C ALA A 231 -19.86 -0.75 -8.00
N LEU A 232 -18.72 -0.62 -8.69
CA LEU A 232 -18.32 -1.53 -9.77
C LEU A 232 -18.21 -2.97 -9.28
N TYR A 233 -17.49 -3.20 -8.17
CA TYR A 233 -17.26 -4.56 -7.68
C TYR A 233 -18.46 -5.15 -6.98
N SER A 234 -19.26 -4.36 -6.26
CA SER A 234 -20.51 -4.87 -5.67
C SER A 234 -21.53 -5.28 -6.75
N SER A 235 -21.55 -4.59 -7.89
CA SER A 235 -22.45 -4.91 -9.00
C SER A 235 -21.91 -6.00 -9.94
N LYS A 236 -20.68 -5.85 -10.45
CA LYS A 236 -20.14 -6.70 -11.52
C LYS A 236 -19.40 -7.93 -11.00
N TYR A 237 -18.85 -7.87 -9.78
CA TYR A 237 -18.05 -8.95 -9.19
C TYR A 237 -18.41 -9.20 -7.70
N PRO A 238 -19.68 -9.45 -7.36
CA PRO A 238 -20.15 -9.52 -5.98
C PRO A 238 -19.38 -10.54 -5.13
N GLU A 239 -19.00 -11.69 -5.71
CA GLU A 239 -18.19 -12.70 -5.01
C GLU A 239 -16.82 -12.17 -4.56
N ILE A 240 -16.18 -11.35 -5.40
CA ILE A 240 -14.88 -10.74 -5.09
C ILE A 240 -15.08 -9.67 -4.01
N TYR A 241 -16.11 -8.83 -4.18
CA TYR A 241 -16.43 -7.75 -3.27
C TYR A 241 -16.77 -8.24 -1.86
N ASP A 242 -17.69 -9.20 -1.74
CA ASP A 242 -18.13 -9.75 -0.46
C ASP A 242 -16.98 -10.41 0.30
N LYS A 243 -16.12 -11.14 -0.42
CA LYS A 243 -14.93 -11.75 0.19
C LYS A 243 -13.98 -10.69 0.75
N ALA A 244 -13.79 -9.59 0.03
CA ALA A 244 -12.96 -8.48 0.50
C ALA A 244 -13.58 -7.79 1.73
N ARG A 245 -14.90 -7.57 1.74
CA ARG A 245 -15.63 -6.93 2.85
C ARG A 245 -15.74 -7.79 4.10
N LYS A 246 -15.77 -9.12 3.98
CA LYS A 246 -15.84 -10.06 5.12
C LYS A 246 -14.50 -10.31 5.81
N ALA A 247 -13.40 -9.73 5.34
CA ALA A 247 -12.12 -9.87 6.02
C ALA A 247 -12.17 -9.20 7.41
N LYS A 248 -11.56 -9.83 8.42
CA LYS A 248 -11.63 -9.47 9.85
C LYS A 248 -11.33 -8.00 10.18
N THR A 249 -10.62 -7.29 9.31
CA THR A 249 -10.19 -5.90 9.49
C THR A 249 -10.63 -4.97 8.36
N ALA A 250 -11.41 -5.44 7.38
CA ALA A 250 -11.79 -4.65 6.20
C ALA A 250 -12.60 -3.41 6.58
N GLU A 251 -13.55 -3.54 7.50
CA GLU A 251 -14.38 -2.43 7.94
C GLU A 251 -13.56 -1.36 8.67
N TYR A 252 -12.62 -1.78 9.52
CA TYR A 252 -11.70 -0.85 10.19
C TYR A 252 -10.88 -0.04 9.18
N PHE A 253 -10.23 -0.71 8.22
CA PHE A 253 -9.39 -0.04 7.24
C PHE A 253 -10.20 0.86 6.29
N GLU A 254 -11.43 0.47 5.95
CA GLU A 254 -12.32 1.32 5.18
C GLU A 254 -12.64 2.61 5.93
N ASN A 255 -13.08 2.50 7.19
CA ASN A 255 -13.42 3.65 8.01
C ASN A 255 -12.19 4.53 8.29
N GLU A 256 -11.01 3.93 8.50
CA GLU A 256 -9.75 4.67 8.70
C GLU A 256 -9.38 5.49 7.46
N ARG A 257 -9.44 4.85 6.28
CA ARG A 257 -9.16 5.53 5.01
C ARG A 257 -10.14 6.65 4.73
N ILE A 258 -11.45 6.40 4.86
CA ILE A 258 -12.48 7.42 4.60
C ILE A 258 -12.38 8.58 5.59
N HIS A 259 -12.18 8.29 6.88
CA HIS A 259 -12.01 9.33 7.90
C HIS A 259 -10.80 10.21 7.60
N ALA A 260 -9.65 9.61 7.26
CA ALA A 260 -8.44 10.34 6.95
C ALA A 260 -8.59 11.24 5.71
N ILE A 261 -9.20 10.74 4.64
CA ILE A 261 -9.47 11.53 3.42
C ILE A 261 -10.40 12.71 3.76
N ALA A 262 -11.54 12.45 4.40
CA ALA A 262 -12.52 13.48 4.74
C ALA A 262 -11.92 14.55 5.67
N SER A 263 -11.14 14.14 6.67
CA SER A 263 -10.43 15.03 7.59
C SER A 263 -9.52 16.02 6.86
N GLN A 264 -8.70 15.52 5.93
CA GLN A 264 -7.74 16.34 5.19
C GLN A 264 -8.44 17.33 4.25
N ILE A 265 -9.49 16.88 3.56
CA ILE A 265 -10.28 17.72 2.65
C ILE A 265 -10.97 18.85 3.43
N LEU A 266 -11.68 18.51 4.52
CA LEU A 266 -12.38 19.49 5.35
C LEU A 266 -11.40 20.50 5.95
N TYR A 267 -10.29 20.02 6.51
CA TYR A 267 -9.25 20.90 7.06
C TYR A 267 -8.74 21.88 6.01
N TRP A 268 -8.43 21.41 4.80
CA TRP A 268 -7.97 22.26 3.71
C TRP A 268 -9.03 23.27 3.28
N GLN A 269 -10.29 22.84 3.08
CA GLN A 269 -11.40 23.71 2.67
C GLN A 269 -11.68 24.81 3.70
N ILE A 270 -11.61 24.49 4.99
CA ILE A 270 -11.78 25.46 6.08
C ILE A 270 -10.62 26.46 6.08
N ARG A 271 -9.38 25.96 6.13
CA ARG A 271 -8.17 26.80 6.26
C ARG A 271 -7.87 27.68 5.05
N THR A 272 -8.42 27.35 3.89
CA THR A 272 -8.29 28.15 2.66
C THR A 272 -9.53 28.97 2.34
N ASN A 273 -10.51 29.01 3.26
CA ASN A 273 -11.81 29.69 3.07
C ASN A 273 -12.61 29.20 1.85
N ARG A 274 -12.29 28.04 1.28
CA ARG A 274 -13.02 27.44 0.15
C ARG A 274 -14.41 26.98 0.54
N HIS A 275 -14.62 26.65 1.81
CA HIS A 275 -15.92 26.28 2.38
C HIS A 275 -17.01 27.34 2.15
N ALA A 276 -16.64 28.63 2.09
CA ALA A 276 -17.57 29.72 1.83
C ALA A 276 -18.25 29.64 0.45
N ASN A 277 -17.66 28.90 -0.51
CA ASN A 277 -18.21 28.71 -1.85
C ASN A 277 -19.01 27.41 -1.99
N ILE A 278 -19.19 26.65 -0.90
CA ILE A 278 -19.90 25.36 -0.90
C ILE A 278 -21.26 25.58 -0.24
N ASP A 279 -22.33 25.58 -1.04
CA ASP A 279 -23.69 25.64 -0.50
C ASP A 279 -23.94 24.43 0.41
N GLY A 280 -24.44 24.71 1.62
CA GLY A 280 -24.66 23.67 2.62
C GLY A 280 -23.37 23.01 3.15
N PHE A 281 -22.24 23.72 3.19
CA PHE A 281 -21.00 23.17 3.75
C PHE A 281 -21.19 22.49 5.12
N CYS A 282 -22.02 23.07 5.99
CA CYS A 282 -22.32 22.55 7.33
C CYS A 282 -23.50 21.56 7.39
N GLN A 283 -24.03 21.11 6.25
CA GLN A 283 -25.20 20.24 6.14
C GLN A 283 -24.74 18.85 5.64
N THR A 284 -24.90 17.80 6.45
CA THR A 284 -24.40 16.45 6.11
C THR A 284 -25.12 15.78 4.93
N ASP A 285 -26.34 16.22 4.62
CA ASP A 285 -27.07 15.82 3.43
C ASP A 285 -26.54 16.49 2.14
N LYS A 286 -25.79 17.59 2.26
CA LYS A 286 -25.22 18.32 1.12
C LYS A 286 -23.70 18.24 1.00
N ASN A 287 -22.99 18.05 2.11
CA ASN A 287 -21.54 17.89 2.16
C ASN A 287 -21.16 16.45 2.51
N GLU A 288 -20.80 15.67 1.49
CA GLU A 288 -20.44 14.26 1.67
C GLU A 288 -19.19 14.07 2.53
N TYR A 289 -18.22 15.00 2.51
CA TYR A 289 -17.02 14.88 3.34
C TYR A 289 -17.33 15.12 4.81
N LEU A 290 -18.22 16.07 5.12
CA LEU A 290 -18.69 16.28 6.49
C LEU A 290 -19.46 15.05 7.00
N LYS A 291 -20.32 14.48 6.15
CA LYS A 291 -21.03 13.23 6.46
C LYS A 291 -20.06 12.08 6.74
N ASP A 292 -19.13 11.82 5.82
CA ASP A 292 -18.11 10.78 5.94
C ASP A 292 -17.30 10.94 7.23
N TYR A 293 -16.88 12.18 7.55
CA TYR A 293 -16.14 12.49 8.77
C TYR A 293 -16.94 12.13 10.03
N ILE A 294 -18.20 12.57 10.12
CA ILE A 294 -19.06 12.32 11.29
C ILE A 294 -19.40 10.83 11.42
N GLU A 295 -19.76 10.16 10.34
CA GLU A 295 -20.15 8.74 10.37
C GLU A 295 -18.98 7.84 10.76
N THR A 296 -17.81 8.03 10.14
CA THR A 296 -16.61 7.27 10.49
C THR A 296 -16.15 7.55 11.92
N ARG A 297 -16.24 8.81 12.38
CA ARG A 297 -15.92 9.19 13.77
C ARG A 297 -16.84 8.50 14.78
N LYS A 298 -18.16 8.49 14.53
CA LYS A 298 -19.14 7.76 15.36
C LYS A 298 -18.84 6.27 15.39
N TRP A 299 -18.50 5.68 14.24
CA TRP A 299 -18.11 4.28 14.17
C TRP A 299 -16.86 3.99 15.01
N PHE A 300 -15.83 4.83 14.94
CA PHE A 300 -14.63 4.66 15.76
C PHE A 300 -14.96 4.67 17.26
N LEU A 301 -15.73 5.66 17.72
CA LEU A 301 -16.12 5.76 19.12
C LEU A 301 -16.96 4.55 19.59
N ALA A 302 -17.88 4.08 18.76
CA ALA A 302 -18.72 2.92 19.09
C ALA A 302 -17.91 1.61 19.19
N ASN A 303 -16.74 1.54 18.56
CA ASN A 303 -15.88 0.34 18.51
C ASN A 303 -14.60 0.49 19.34
N GLU A 304 -14.55 1.42 20.31
CA GLU A 304 -13.31 1.77 21.01
C GLU A 304 -12.65 0.62 21.76
N ASP A 305 -13.42 -0.15 22.50
CA ASP A 305 -12.87 -1.24 23.30
C ASP A 305 -12.36 -2.39 22.42
N ASP A 306 -13.10 -2.71 21.35
CA ASP A 306 -12.72 -3.69 20.34
C ASP A 306 -11.43 -3.31 19.59
N LEU A 307 -11.26 -2.03 19.29
CA LEU A 307 -10.07 -1.51 18.63
C LEU A 307 -8.86 -1.48 19.58
N LYS A 308 -9.07 -1.08 20.85
CA LYS A 308 -8.02 -1.15 21.88
C LYS A 308 -7.51 -2.58 22.08
N ALA A 309 -8.40 -3.56 22.11
CA ALA A 309 -8.03 -4.98 22.23
C ALA A 309 -7.17 -5.47 21.05
N LYS A 310 -7.25 -4.80 19.89
CA LYS A 310 -6.45 -5.06 18.68
C LYS A 310 -5.19 -4.16 18.59
N GLY A 311 -4.89 -3.39 19.64
CA GLY A 311 -3.74 -2.48 19.68
C GLY A 311 -3.93 -1.19 18.87
N VAL A 312 -5.16 -0.85 18.49
CA VAL A 312 -5.48 0.37 17.74
C VAL A 312 -5.90 1.48 18.70
N SER A 313 -5.28 2.66 18.58
CA SER A 313 -5.61 3.83 19.40
C SER A 313 -6.47 4.83 18.62
N ILE A 314 -7.74 4.96 19.00
CA ILE A 314 -8.68 5.93 18.37
C ILE A 314 -8.22 7.37 18.55
N LYS A 315 -7.53 7.70 19.65
CA LYS A 315 -6.96 9.03 19.86
C LYS A 315 -5.93 9.42 18.80
N SER A 316 -5.36 8.44 18.09
CA SER A 316 -4.47 8.68 16.94
C SER A 316 -5.19 8.74 15.60
N THR A 317 -6.46 8.33 15.54
CA THR A 317 -7.28 8.28 14.32
C THR A 317 -8.22 9.48 14.24
N VAL A 318 -8.81 9.91 15.37
CA VAL A 318 -9.67 11.11 15.45
C VAL A 318 -8.80 12.35 15.66
N ILE A 319 -8.79 13.23 14.67
CA ILE A 319 -7.94 14.43 14.68
C ILE A 319 -8.70 15.58 15.34
N LYS A 320 -8.42 15.82 16.64
CA LYS A 320 -9.07 16.91 17.40
C LYS A 320 -8.94 18.29 16.73
N SER A 321 -7.82 18.56 16.06
CA SER A 321 -7.64 19.84 15.35
C SER A 321 -8.61 20.02 14.18
N VAL A 322 -9.18 18.94 13.64
CA VAL A 322 -10.25 19.01 12.62
C VAL A 322 -11.61 19.26 13.27
N ASP A 323 -11.93 18.62 14.39
CA ASP A 323 -13.17 18.90 15.17
C ASP A 323 -13.26 20.40 15.52
N ASP A 324 -12.15 20.98 16.01
CA ASP A 324 -12.09 22.41 16.37
C ASP A 324 -12.30 23.30 15.15
N LYS A 325 -11.68 22.96 14.00
CA LYS A 325 -11.83 23.73 12.76
C LYS A 325 -13.22 23.65 12.17
N ILE A 326 -13.88 22.49 12.26
CA ILE A 326 -15.27 22.38 11.82
C ILE A 326 -16.16 23.23 12.72
N LYS A 327 -15.98 23.21 14.05
CA LYS A 327 -16.78 24.04 14.98
C LYS A 327 -16.59 25.54 14.77
N GLU A 328 -15.40 25.99 14.35
CA GLU A 328 -15.15 27.39 13.99
C GLU A 328 -16.05 27.89 12.85
N VAL A 329 -16.51 26.99 11.97
CA VAL A 329 -17.33 27.34 10.78
C VAL A 329 -18.78 26.85 10.92
N CYS A 330 -18.99 25.74 11.62
CA CYS A 330 -20.26 25.02 11.73
C CYS A 330 -20.62 24.83 13.21
N GLU A 331 -21.11 25.91 13.85
CA GLU A 331 -21.36 25.97 15.30
C GLU A 331 -22.30 24.86 15.82
N ASP A 332 -23.27 24.42 15.00
CA ASP A 332 -24.31 23.46 15.39
C ASP A 332 -23.94 21.98 15.12
N VAL A 333 -22.77 21.70 14.53
CA VAL A 333 -22.39 20.32 14.19
C VAL A 333 -21.97 19.54 15.45
N LYS A 334 -22.64 18.41 15.69
CA LYS A 334 -22.36 17.48 16.80
C LYS A 334 -21.62 16.24 16.30
N PHE A 335 -20.62 15.82 17.06
CA PHE A 335 -19.72 14.72 16.72
C PHE A 335 -19.90 13.46 17.55
#